data_AF-A0A428SWD4-F1
#
_entry.id   AF-A0A428SWD4-F1
#
_cell.length_a   1.000
_cell.length_b   1.000
_cell.length_c   1.000
_cell.angle_alpha   90.00
_cell.angle_beta   90.00
_cell.angle_gamma   90.00
#
_symmetry.space_group_name_H-M   'P 1'
#
loop_
_entity.id
_entity.type
_entity.pdbx_description
1 polymer ?
#
loop_
_entity_poly.entity_id
_entity_poly.type
_entity_poly.pdbx_seq_one_letter_code
_entity_poly.pdbx_strand_id
1 'polypeptide(L)'
;MLHRPKAQSVRHRGSISSRYTALQRAETATTSNSRLRSDSNLDAEDEEVVIQHPVEPRARIPMLPPVLNKSIDTHPVCWLDFTEDAIITSCKSGHIRTWLRPGSELAAQTEGASAPAAAS
;
A
#
# COMPACT_ATOMS: atom_id res chain seq x y z
N MET A 1 -18.46 7.68 49.15
CA MET A 1 -18.68 8.50 47.94
C MET A 1 -17.42 8.46 47.10
N LEU A 2 -17.43 7.72 45.98
CA LEU A 2 -16.27 7.60 45.10
C LEU A 2 -16.70 7.44 43.63
N HIS A 3 -16.46 8.53 42.89
CA HIS A 3 -16.18 8.72 41.46
C HIS A 3 -16.77 7.74 40.41
N ARG A 4 -17.83 8.17 39.71
CA ARG A 4 -18.21 7.65 38.38
C ARG A 4 -17.44 8.43 37.31
N PRO A 5 -16.63 7.79 36.45
CA PRO A 5 -16.00 8.49 35.34
C PRO A 5 -17.07 9.02 34.38
N LYS A 6 -17.02 10.33 34.09
CA LYS A 6 -17.85 10.99 33.08
C LYS A 6 -17.48 10.44 31.71
N ALA A 7 -18.45 9.91 30.98
CA ALA A 7 -18.32 9.57 29.58
C ALA A 7 -17.91 10.84 28.79
N GLN A 8 -16.69 10.85 28.26
CA GLN A 8 -16.21 11.90 27.36
C GLN A 8 -15.99 11.33 25.97
N SER A 9 -16.82 11.83 25.05
CA SER A 9 -16.56 12.00 23.62
C SER A 9 -16.30 10.72 22.81
N VAL A 10 -17.38 10.07 22.37
CA VAL A 10 -17.37 9.35 21.09
C VAL A 10 -17.03 10.37 20.00
N ARG A 11 -15.76 10.43 19.60
CA ARG A 11 -15.39 11.15 18.37
C ARG A 11 -16.07 10.41 17.23
N HIS A 12 -17.18 10.94 16.72
CA HIS A 12 -17.66 10.58 15.40
C HIS A 12 -16.54 10.93 14.42
N ARG A 13 -15.80 9.92 13.97
CA ARG A 13 -14.89 9.99 12.84
C ARG A 13 -15.77 10.21 11.60
N GLY A 14 -16.16 11.46 11.39
CA GLY A 14 -16.89 11.87 10.19
C GLY A 14 -16.03 11.59 8.98
N SER A 15 -16.46 10.67 8.13
CA SER A 15 -15.90 10.51 6.80
C SER A 15 -16.23 11.78 6.01
N ILE A 16 -15.20 12.53 5.63
CA ILE A 16 -15.27 13.54 4.58
C ILE A 16 -15.39 12.81 3.24
N SER A 17 -16.61 12.41 2.89
CA SER A 17 -16.96 12.18 1.49
C SER A 17 -17.24 13.55 0.87
N SER A 18 -16.34 13.98 0.00
CA SER A 18 -16.35 15.26 -0.67
C SER A 18 -17.40 15.30 -1.80
N ARG A 19 -18.25 16.33 -1.69
CA ARG A 19 -18.68 17.29 -2.73
C ARG A 19 -19.98 17.05 -3.51
N TYR A 20 -20.83 18.07 -3.33
CA TYR A 20 -21.81 18.67 -4.25
C TYR A 20 -23.14 17.94 -4.49
N THR A 21 -24.11 18.24 -3.64
CA THR A 21 -25.43 18.65 -4.13
C THR A 21 -25.67 20.09 -3.68
N ALA A 22 -25.28 21.04 -4.53
CA ALA A 22 -25.70 22.42 -4.38
C ALA A 22 -27.23 22.44 -4.44
N LEU A 23 -27.85 22.98 -3.40
CA LEU A 23 -29.27 23.30 -3.36
C LEU A 23 -29.60 24.26 -4.51
N GLN A 24 -30.14 23.73 -5.60
CA GLN A 24 -30.58 24.53 -6.74
C GLN A 24 -31.98 25.06 -6.41
N ARG A 25 -32.03 26.30 -5.92
CA ARG A 25 -33.25 27.10 -5.75
C ARG A 25 -33.87 27.33 -7.13
N ALA A 26 -34.91 26.57 -7.46
CA ALA A 26 -35.62 26.67 -8.72
C ALA A 26 -36.76 27.71 -8.63
N GLU A 27 -36.45 28.98 -8.88
CA GLU A 27 -37.46 29.99 -9.20
C GLU A 27 -36.89 30.94 -10.26
N THR A 28 -37.29 30.71 -11.52
CA THR A 28 -37.80 31.70 -12.50
C THR A 28 -37.74 31.06 -13.88
N ALA A 29 -38.84 30.46 -14.30
CA ALA A 29 -39.07 30.10 -15.67
C ALA A 29 -39.45 31.36 -16.48
N THR A 30 -39.10 31.33 -17.77
CA THR A 30 -39.61 32.15 -18.87
C THR A 30 -39.02 33.55 -19.04
N THR A 31 -38.14 33.71 -20.04
CA THR A 31 -38.39 34.60 -21.19
C THR A 31 -37.30 34.44 -22.27
N SER A 32 -37.78 34.45 -23.52
CA SER A 32 -37.08 34.78 -24.77
C SER A 32 -35.99 33.84 -25.35
N ASN A 33 -36.45 33.05 -26.33
CA ASN A 33 -35.85 32.88 -27.66
C ASN A 33 -34.48 33.55 -27.89
N SER A 34 -33.46 32.74 -28.19
CA SER A 34 -32.60 32.98 -29.36
C SER A 34 -31.61 31.85 -29.56
N ARG A 35 -31.87 31.06 -30.61
CA ARG A 35 -30.86 30.40 -31.46
C ARG A 35 -30.05 29.29 -30.78
N LEU A 36 -30.49 28.05 -30.98
CA LEU A 36 -29.53 26.95 -31.18
C LEU A 36 -28.63 27.37 -32.34
N ARG A 37 -27.44 27.88 -32.02
CA ARG A 37 -26.33 27.92 -32.96
C ARG A 37 -25.58 26.62 -32.73
N SER A 38 -25.38 25.85 -33.80
CA SER A 38 -24.52 24.67 -33.77
C SER A 38 -23.14 25.09 -33.27
N ASP A 39 -22.63 24.40 -32.25
CA ASP A 39 -21.35 24.68 -31.60
C ASP A 39 -20.15 24.23 -32.46
N SER A 40 -20.20 24.44 -33.78
CA SER A 40 -19.17 24.00 -34.73
C SER A 40 -17.94 24.93 -34.76
N ASN A 41 -17.71 25.72 -33.71
CA ASN A 41 -16.57 26.61 -33.56
C ASN A 41 -16.10 26.60 -32.10
N LEU A 42 -16.07 25.42 -31.49
CA LEU A 42 -15.18 25.15 -30.39
C LEU A 42 -14.02 24.39 -31.01
N ASP A 43 -12.94 25.12 -31.34
CA ASP A 43 -11.63 24.50 -31.44
C ASP A 43 -11.44 23.76 -30.12
N ALA A 44 -11.57 22.43 -30.17
CA ALA A 44 -11.30 21.58 -29.04
C ALA A 44 -9.80 21.76 -28.78
N GLU A 45 -9.48 22.71 -27.92
CA GLU A 45 -8.30 22.65 -27.09
C GLU A 45 -8.25 21.21 -26.60
N ASP A 46 -7.24 20.49 -27.08
CA ASP A 46 -7.00 19.06 -26.85
C ASP A 46 -6.73 18.93 -25.36
N GLU A 47 -7.79 19.00 -24.55
CA GLU A 47 -7.83 18.60 -23.16
C GLU A 47 -7.47 17.13 -23.20
N GLU A 48 -6.17 16.87 -23.12
CA GLU A 48 -5.57 15.55 -23.02
C GLU A 48 -6.40 14.76 -22.02
N VAL A 49 -7.28 13.90 -22.55
CA VAL A 49 -8.26 13.18 -21.75
C VAL A 49 -7.46 12.23 -20.89
N VAL A 50 -7.14 12.67 -19.68
CA VAL A 50 -6.41 11.86 -18.71
C VAL A 50 -7.29 10.66 -18.39
N ILE A 51 -6.95 9.50 -18.97
CA ILE A 51 -7.68 8.26 -18.75
C ILE A 51 -7.52 7.86 -17.28
N GLN A 52 -8.49 8.26 -16.46
CA GLN A 52 -8.50 7.96 -15.03
C GLN A 52 -9.07 6.56 -14.82
N HIS A 53 -8.18 5.60 -14.53
CA HIS A 53 -8.59 4.26 -14.15
C HIS A 53 -9.02 4.24 -12.67
N PRO A 54 -10.24 3.79 -12.33
CA PRO A 54 -10.63 3.64 -10.93
C PRO A 54 -9.80 2.54 -10.27
N VAL A 55 -9.33 2.79 -9.04
CA VAL A 55 -8.64 1.77 -8.23
C VAL A 55 -9.66 0.80 -7.66
N GLU A 56 -9.49 -0.50 -7.90
CA GLU A 56 -10.36 -1.52 -7.32
C GLU A 56 -10.33 -1.48 -5.78
N PRO A 57 -11.48 -1.63 -5.11
CA PRO A 57 -11.53 -1.62 -3.65
C PRO A 57 -10.80 -2.82 -3.06
N ARG A 58 -10.04 -2.59 -1.98
CA ARG A 58 -9.26 -3.62 -1.25
C ARG A 58 -10.09 -4.85 -0.85
N ALA A 59 -11.40 -4.69 -0.61
CA ALA A 59 -12.30 -5.77 -0.23
C ALA A 59 -12.49 -6.85 -1.33
N ARG A 60 -12.19 -6.52 -2.59
CA ARG A 60 -12.25 -7.47 -3.72
C ARG A 60 -10.94 -8.21 -3.99
N ILE A 61 -9.85 -7.78 -3.38
CA ILE A 61 -8.52 -8.36 -3.59
C ILE A 61 -8.31 -9.51 -2.58
N PRO A 62 -7.92 -10.72 -3.01
CA PRO A 62 -7.67 -11.83 -2.10
C PRO A 62 -6.49 -11.52 -1.16
N MET A 63 -6.66 -11.86 0.11
CA MET A 63 -5.61 -11.75 1.13
C MET A 63 -4.78 -13.03 1.13
N LEU A 64 -3.54 -12.94 0.65
CA LEU A 64 -2.64 -14.09 0.61
C LEU A 64 -2.02 -14.34 1.99
N PRO A 65 -2.15 -15.56 2.56
CA PRO A 65 -1.40 -15.92 3.75
C PRO A 65 0.10 -16.02 3.43
N PRO A 66 0.99 -15.63 4.35
CA PRO A 66 2.42 -15.75 4.13
C PRO A 66 2.84 -17.23 4.09
N VAL A 67 3.70 -17.58 3.14
CA VAL A 67 4.31 -18.92 3.06
C VAL A 67 5.21 -19.18 4.27
N LEU A 68 5.92 -18.14 4.75
CA LEU A 68 6.79 -18.20 5.91
C LEU A 68 6.68 -16.88 6.71
N ASN A 69 6.61 -16.99 8.03
CA ASN A 69 6.68 -15.84 8.94
C ASN A 69 7.66 -16.18 10.09
N LYS A 70 8.83 -15.54 10.09
CA LYS A 70 9.86 -15.72 11.11
C LYS A 70 10.46 -14.37 11.51
N SER A 71 10.74 -14.22 12.80
CA SER A 71 11.58 -13.13 13.29
C SER A 71 13.03 -13.44 12.96
N ILE A 72 13.67 -12.58 12.18
CA ILE A 72 15.05 -12.77 11.68
C ILE A 72 16.08 -11.81 12.28
N ASP A 73 15.63 -10.73 12.93
CA ASP A 73 16.49 -9.76 13.61
C ASP A 73 15.71 -9.05 14.73
N THR A 74 16.44 -8.45 15.67
CA THR A 74 15.85 -7.61 16.73
C THR A 74 15.56 -6.19 16.25
N HIS A 75 16.32 -5.71 15.26
CA HIS A 75 16.14 -4.41 14.63
C HIS A 75 15.27 -4.54 13.38
N PRO A 76 14.53 -3.48 12.98
CA PRO A 76 13.71 -3.54 11.77
C PRO A 76 14.59 -3.78 10.54
N VAL A 77 14.19 -4.77 9.74
CA VAL A 77 14.78 -5.07 8.43
C VAL A 77 14.48 -3.90 7.50
N CYS A 78 15.51 -3.41 6.82
CA CYS A 78 15.41 -2.25 5.93
C CYS A 78 15.78 -2.57 4.47
N TRP A 79 16.25 -3.78 4.19
CA TRP A 79 16.58 -4.22 2.83
C TRP A 79 16.49 -5.75 2.69
N LEU A 80 16.12 -6.20 1.50
CA LEU A 80 15.96 -7.60 1.12
C LEU A 80 16.34 -7.75 -0.36
N ASP A 81 17.19 -8.72 -0.67
CA ASP A 81 17.56 -9.05 -2.04
C ASP A 81 17.66 -10.56 -2.25
N PHE A 82 17.41 -10.98 -3.50
CA PHE A 82 17.40 -12.36 -3.92
C PHE A 82 18.49 -12.58 -4.95
N THR A 83 19.49 -13.40 -4.60
CA THR A 83 20.51 -13.87 -5.53
C THR A 83 20.24 -15.32 -5.93
N GLU A 84 21.04 -15.84 -6.85
CA GLU A 84 21.00 -17.24 -7.26
C GLU A 84 21.21 -18.17 -6.07
N ASP A 85 22.24 -17.92 -5.26
CA ASP A 85 22.62 -18.81 -4.16
C ASP A 85 22.04 -18.46 -2.81
N ALA A 86 21.51 -17.24 -2.61
CA ALA A 86 21.12 -16.78 -1.29
C ALA A 86 19.99 -15.74 -1.29
N ILE A 87 19.49 -15.48 -0.09
CA ILE A 87 18.72 -14.28 0.24
C ILE A 87 19.61 -13.42 1.12
N ILE A 88 19.68 -12.12 0.85
CA ILE A 88 20.47 -11.19 1.65
C ILE A 88 19.53 -10.19 2.31
N THR A 89 19.69 -9.99 3.61
CA THR A 89 18.87 -9.07 4.42
C THR A 89 19.75 -8.10 5.17
N SER A 90 19.34 -6.84 5.28
CA SER A 90 19.97 -5.87 6.19
C SER A 90 18.98 -5.28 7.18
N CYS A 91 19.46 -4.95 8.37
CA CYS A 91 18.66 -4.28 9.40
C CYS A 91 19.17 -2.86 9.70
N LYS A 92 18.37 -2.07 10.40
CA LYS A 92 18.67 -0.66 10.69
C LYS A 92 19.95 -0.43 11.50
N SER A 93 20.43 -1.44 12.23
CA SER A 93 21.73 -1.37 12.94
C SER A 93 22.94 -1.65 12.04
N GLY A 94 22.72 -1.93 10.75
CA GLY A 94 23.78 -2.14 9.76
C GLY A 94 24.24 -3.60 9.60
N HIS A 95 23.65 -4.55 10.33
CA HIS A 95 23.97 -5.97 10.15
C HIS A 95 23.43 -6.47 8.82
N ILE A 96 24.27 -7.19 8.08
CA ILE A 96 23.91 -7.89 6.84
C ILE A 96 23.98 -9.39 7.13
N ARG A 97 22.92 -10.11 6.76
CA ARG A 97 22.82 -11.56 6.92
C ARG A 97 22.57 -12.20 5.56
N THR A 98 23.25 -13.31 5.31
CA THR A 98 23.14 -14.12 4.09
C THR A 98 22.51 -15.45 4.42
N TRP A 99 21.40 -15.78 3.78
CA TRP A 99 20.63 -17.00 3.96
C TRP A 99 20.81 -17.87 2.72
N LEU A 100 21.64 -18.90 2.82
CA LEU A 100 21.95 -19.76 1.66
C LEU A 100 20.72 -20.58 1.24
N ARG A 101 20.54 -20.71 -0.07
CA ARG A 101 19.51 -21.59 -0.62
C ARG A 101 19.92 -23.05 -0.43
N PRO A 102 18.97 -23.94 -0.10
CA PRO A 102 19.22 -25.36 -0.11
C PRO A 102 19.74 -25.82 -1.48
N GLY A 103 20.82 -26.59 -1.50
CA GLY A 103 21.42 -27.10 -2.74
C GLY A 103 22.30 -26.12 -3.51
N SER A 104 22.51 -24.89 -3.03
CA SER A 104 23.53 -24.00 -3.60
C SER A 104 24.94 -24.56 -3.36
N GLU A 105 25.87 -24.30 -4.27
CA GLU A 105 27.25 -24.76 -4.13
C GLU A 105 27.88 -24.21 -2.83
N LEU A 106 27.55 -22.96 -2.50
CA LEU A 106 28.00 -22.30 -1.27
C LEU A 106 27.45 -22.97 0.00
N ALA A 107 26.22 -23.49 -0.03
CA ALA A 107 25.67 -24.25 1.08
C ALA A 107 26.42 -25.58 1.27
N ALA A 108 26.72 -26.28 0.18
CA ALA A 108 27.47 -27.55 0.21
C ALA A 108 28.90 -27.36 0.76
N GLN A 109 29.56 -26.26 0.40
CA GLN A 109 30.90 -25.92 0.92
C GLN A 109 30.89 -25.61 2.42
N THR A 110 29.79 -25.04 2.94
CA THR A 110 29.68 -24.69 4.36
C THR A 110 29.42 -25.92 5.24
N GLU A 111 28.66 -26.91 4.75
CA GLU A 111 28.44 -28.18 5.48
C GLU A 111 29.72 -29.02 5.59
N GLY A 112 30.61 -28.98 4.59
CA GLY A 112 31.88 -29.70 4.61
C GLY A 112 32.94 -29.14 5.57
N ALA A 113 32.74 -27.93 6.10
CA ALA A 113 33.69 -27.25 6.98
C ALA A 113 33.38 -27.44 8.49
N SER A 114 32.50 -28.38 8.87
CA SER A 114 32.28 -28.69 10.28
C SER A 114 33.53 -29.37 10.88
N ALA A 115 34.25 -28.62 11.72
CA ALA A 115 35.46 -29.08 12.42
C ALA A 115 35.22 -30.38 13.23
N PRO A 116 36.25 -31.23 13.42
CA PRO A 116 36.09 -32.49 14.14
C PRO A 116 35.76 -32.22 15.61
N ALA A 117 34.71 -32.87 16.09
CA ALA A 117 34.31 -32.85 17.49
C ALA A 117 35.49 -33.31 18.37
N ALA A 118 35.90 -32.46 19.30
CA ALA A 118 36.86 -32.79 20.33
C ALA A 118 36.27 -33.92 21.20
N ALA A 119 36.83 -35.12 21.06
CA ALA A 119 36.61 -36.21 22.00
C ALA A 119 37.34 -35.89 23.31
N SER A 120 36.63 -35.93 24.43
CA SER A 120 37.18 -36.06 25.79
C SER A 120 36.87 -37.45 26.31
#